data_AF-A0A917K2C6-F1
#
_entry.id   AF-A0A917K2C6-F1
#
_cell.length_a   1.000
_cell.length_b   1.000
_cell.length_c   1.000
_cell.angle_alpha   90.00
_cell.angle_beta   90.00
_cell.angle_gamma   90.00
#
_symmetry.space_group_name_H-M   'P 1'
#
loop_
_entity.id
_entity.type
_entity.pdbx_description
1 polymer ?
#
loop_
_entity_poly.entity_id
_entity_poly.type
_entity_poly.pdbx_seq_one_letter_code
_entity_poly.pdbx_strand_id
1 'polypeptide(L)'
;MPYWCVEFGGPNNWEIKNGNFVKDVLTPQYVQALNFVRKLYTEGLINQDFAVIQRPDWEGNFTSGKAGAITNTSNTALTYLQRLQQTNPKWQEGVVGVLQGPKGYRIASGPGYNGILLFPKSSVKTVQQLKQILSFFEKLCDKPMANLLAYGIQGKHYTIKNGVVIRNPNADYDDEVGFPYRWPLCVVDPTHFATPAKLTPIEQQTNQVVALNNKYAVQDPTLTLVSPTYQTKGAQLNQIITDADTQYIMGKITIGQWRQKIAQWEAQGGDQIAKEYEQAWKAQHKK
;
A
#
# COMPACT_ATOMS: atom_id res chain seq x y z
N MET A 1 6.62 5.00 -6.91
CA MET A 1 7.79 4.48 -7.66
C MET A 1 9.05 5.08 -7.06
N PRO A 2 10.21 4.40 -7.09
CA PRO A 2 10.46 3.12 -7.74
C PRO A 2 10.16 1.99 -6.76
N TYR A 3 8.99 1.38 -6.99
CA TYR A 3 8.46 0.22 -6.25
C TYR A 3 9.38 -1.01 -6.29
N TRP A 4 10.50 -0.92 -7.01
CA TRP A 4 11.46 -1.99 -7.24
C TRP A 4 12.80 -1.78 -6.51
N CYS A 5 13.02 -0.64 -5.85
CA CYS A 5 14.31 -0.37 -5.18
C CYS A 5 14.69 -1.50 -4.22
N VAL A 6 13.73 -1.97 -3.42
CA VAL A 6 13.92 -3.04 -2.43
C VAL A 6 14.26 -4.38 -3.10
N GLU A 7 13.57 -4.70 -4.19
CA GLU A 7 13.74 -5.90 -5.02
C GLU A 7 15.13 -5.91 -5.68
N PHE A 8 15.65 -4.74 -6.07
CA PHE A 8 17.04 -4.57 -6.52
C PHE A 8 18.07 -4.61 -5.39
N GLY A 9 17.64 -4.79 -4.14
CA GLY A 9 18.52 -4.90 -2.97
C GLY A 9 18.73 -3.60 -2.21
N GLY A 10 18.01 -2.53 -2.57
CA GLY A 10 18.02 -1.27 -1.86
C GLY A 10 17.21 -1.32 -0.56
N PRO A 11 17.16 -0.19 0.16
CA PRO A 11 16.39 -0.07 1.37
C PRO A 11 14.93 0.32 1.10
N ASN A 12 14.07 0.08 2.09
CA ASN A 12 12.70 0.58 2.08
C ASN A 12 12.71 2.01 2.62
N ASN A 13 12.60 3.00 1.73
CA ASN A 13 12.62 4.45 2.01
C ASN A 13 13.97 4.98 2.54
N TRP A 14 14.46 4.45 3.66
CA TRP A 14 15.73 4.80 4.31
C TRP A 14 16.46 3.55 4.81
N GLU A 15 17.77 3.63 4.96
CA GLU A 15 18.57 2.66 5.71
C GLU A 15 19.42 3.35 6.76
N ILE A 16 19.82 2.58 7.77
CA ILE A 16 20.81 2.98 8.76
C ILE A 16 22.15 2.34 8.36
N LYS A 17 23.14 3.18 8.03
CA LYS A 17 24.52 2.77 7.74
C LYS A 17 25.46 3.42 8.75
N ASN A 18 26.07 2.61 9.62
CA ASN A 18 26.99 3.08 10.67
C ASN A 18 26.38 4.19 11.55
N GLY A 19 25.09 4.10 11.84
CA GLY A 19 24.36 5.10 12.63
C GLY A 19 23.92 6.35 11.86
N ASN A 20 24.19 6.42 10.56
CA ASN A 20 23.73 7.50 9.67
C ASN A 20 22.55 7.04 8.81
N PHE A 21 21.60 7.94 8.55
CA PHE A 21 20.44 7.63 7.73
C PHE A 21 20.69 7.97 6.27
N VAL A 22 20.52 7.00 5.38
CA VAL A 22 20.69 7.17 3.92
C VAL A 22 19.37 6.92 3.21
N LYS A 23 18.91 7.91 2.43
CA LYS A 23 17.68 7.80 1.64
C LYS A 23 17.90 6.82 0.47
N ASP A 24 16.90 6.01 0.16
CA ASP A 24 16.91 5.08 -0.96
C ASP A 24 17.36 5.71 -2.29
N VAL A 25 16.92 6.93 -2.60
CA VAL A 25 17.20 7.68 -3.83
C VAL A 25 18.69 7.96 -4.05
N LEU A 26 19.49 7.90 -2.99
CA LEU A 26 20.95 8.08 -3.03
C LEU A 26 21.70 6.78 -3.33
N THR A 27 21.00 5.65 -3.42
CA THR A 27 21.61 4.33 -3.59
C THR A 27 21.75 3.93 -5.06
N PRO A 28 22.78 3.12 -5.42
CA PRO A 28 22.89 2.54 -6.75
C PRO A 28 21.69 1.67 -7.14
N GLN A 29 21.06 0.99 -6.18
CA GLN A 29 19.92 0.10 -6.39
C GLN A 29 18.68 0.87 -6.86
N TYR A 30 18.49 2.10 -6.37
CA TYR A 30 17.44 2.98 -6.85
C TYR A 30 17.61 3.33 -8.33
N VAL A 31 18.84 3.64 -8.76
CA VAL A 31 19.14 3.91 -10.17
C VAL A 31 18.93 2.66 -11.04
N GLN A 32 19.27 1.47 -10.53
CA GLN A 32 18.98 0.20 -11.23
C GLN A 32 17.47 -0.01 -11.41
N ALA A 33 16.69 0.19 -10.35
CA ALA A 33 15.23 0.11 -10.40
C ALA A 33 14.63 1.14 -11.36
N LEU A 34 15.13 2.37 -11.35
CA LEU A 34 14.68 3.44 -12.23
C LEU A 34 14.98 3.13 -13.71
N ASN A 35 16.15 2.59 -14.00
CA ASN A 35 16.52 2.12 -15.34
C ASN A 35 15.64 0.96 -15.81
N PHE A 36 15.30 0.04 -14.91
CA PHE A 36 14.39 -1.06 -15.21
C PHE A 36 12.99 -0.54 -15.60
N VAL A 37 12.43 0.38 -14.82
CA VAL A 37 11.12 0.99 -15.14
C VAL A 37 11.19 1.79 -16.45
N ARG A 38 12.26 2.54 -16.70
CA ARG A 38 12.49 3.24 -17.98
C ARG A 38 12.52 2.28 -19.17
N LYS A 39 13.14 1.11 -19.01
CA LYS A 39 13.15 0.05 -20.03
C LYS A 39 11.73 -0.45 -20.30
N LEU A 40 10.96 -0.79 -19.26
CA LEU A 40 9.56 -1.22 -19.40
C LEU A 40 8.71 -0.16 -20.10
N TYR A 41 8.91 1.13 -19.78
CA TYR A 41 8.22 2.23 -20.44
C TYR A 41 8.56 2.31 -21.93
N THR A 42 9.87 2.30 -22.25
CA THR A 42 10.38 2.43 -23.62
C THR A 42 9.98 1.24 -24.50
N GLU A 43 9.88 0.05 -23.92
CA GLU A 43 9.43 -1.18 -24.60
C GLU A 43 7.89 -1.30 -24.68
N GLY A 44 7.13 -0.33 -24.16
CA GLY A 44 5.67 -0.35 -24.21
C GLY A 44 5.01 -1.38 -23.27
N LEU A 45 5.76 -1.91 -22.31
CA LEU A 45 5.31 -2.99 -21.40
C LEU A 45 4.53 -2.47 -20.18
N ILE A 46 4.53 -1.16 -19.97
CA ILE A 46 3.68 -0.49 -18.97
C ILE A 46 2.81 0.56 -19.64
N ASN A 47 1.76 0.98 -18.93
CA ASN A 47 0.86 2.04 -19.40
C ASN A 47 1.65 3.31 -19.74
N GLN A 48 1.47 3.83 -20.96
CA GLN A 48 2.19 5.00 -21.44
C GLN A 48 1.73 6.31 -20.77
N ASP A 49 0.55 6.30 -20.18
CA ASP A 49 -0.02 7.39 -19.38
C ASP A 49 0.24 7.22 -17.87
N PHE A 50 1.22 6.39 -17.47
CA PHE A 50 1.48 6.06 -16.05
C PHE A 50 1.64 7.27 -15.12
N ALA A 51 2.08 8.42 -15.67
CA ALA A 51 2.31 9.64 -14.91
C ALA A 51 1.02 10.39 -14.53
N VAL A 52 -0.08 10.14 -15.23
CA VAL A 52 -1.33 10.93 -15.10
C VAL A 52 -2.58 10.08 -14.93
N ILE A 53 -2.51 8.78 -15.23
CA ILE A 53 -3.63 7.86 -15.07
C ILE A 53 -4.12 7.83 -13.62
N GLN A 54 -5.43 7.88 -13.45
CA GLN A 54 -6.06 7.81 -12.14
C GLN A 54 -6.37 6.37 -11.75
N ARG A 55 -6.48 6.13 -10.45
CA ARG A 55 -6.74 4.79 -9.90
C ARG A 55 -7.97 4.09 -10.52
N PRO A 56 -9.14 4.74 -10.65
CA PRO A 56 -10.30 4.09 -11.28
C PRO A 56 -10.02 3.60 -12.70
N ASP A 57 -9.23 4.36 -13.46
CA ASP A 57 -8.91 4.03 -14.85
C ASP A 57 -7.93 2.87 -14.96
N TRP A 58 -6.89 2.80 -14.12
CA TRP A 58 -5.98 1.64 -14.16
C TRP A 58 -6.63 0.38 -13.62
N GLU A 59 -7.55 0.49 -12.64
CA GLU A 59 -8.26 -0.66 -12.09
C GLU A 59 -9.28 -1.14 -13.13
N GLY A 60 -9.98 -0.22 -13.78
CA GLY A 60 -10.87 -0.50 -14.91
C GLY A 60 -10.14 -1.12 -16.10
N ASN A 61 -8.93 -0.67 -16.45
CA ASN A 61 -8.13 -1.30 -17.49
C ASN A 61 -7.81 -2.77 -17.15
N PHE A 62 -7.53 -3.10 -15.89
CA PHE A 62 -7.31 -4.48 -15.47
C PHE A 62 -8.61 -5.29 -15.52
N THR A 63 -9.69 -4.82 -14.88
CA THR A 63 -10.95 -5.58 -14.79
C THR A 63 -11.71 -5.70 -16.11
N SER A 64 -11.43 -4.85 -17.09
CA SER A 64 -11.93 -4.97 -18.48
C SER A 64 -11.03 -5.81 -19.39
N GLY A 65 -9.91 -6.34 -18.89
CA GLY A 65 -8.95 -7.16 -19.64
C GLY A 65 -8.05 -6.39 -20.59
N LYS A 66 -8.07 -5.05 -20.57
CA LYS A 66 -7.13 -4.20 -21.34
C LYS A 66 -5.70 -4.26 -20.78
N ALA A 67 -5.54 -4.53 -19.48
CA ALA A 67 -4.26 -4.80 -18.84
C ALA A 67 -4.20 -6.24 -18.32
N GLY A 68 -3.12 -6.96 -18.62
CA GLY A 68 -2.92 -8.35 -18.16
C GLY A 68 -2.32 -8.49 -16.76
N ALA A 69 -1.80 -7.39 -16.19
CA ALA A 69 -1.23 -7.36 -14.85
C ALA A 69 -1.47 -5.99 -14.21
N ILE A 70 -1.61 -5.98 -12.88
CA ILE A 70 -1.73 -4.78 -12.06
C ILE A 70 -0.86 -4.93 -10.80
N THR A 71 -0.28 -3.83 -10.34
CA THR A 71 0.35 -3.76 -9.01
C THR A 71 -0.65 -3.16 -8.04
N ASN A 72 -1.17 -3.97 -7.12
CA ASN A 72 -2.05 -3.52 -6.05
C ASN A 72 -1.93 -4.40 -4.81
N THR A 73 -2.68 -4.08 -3.76
CA THR A 73 -2.73 -4.87 -2.53
C THR A 73 -3.47 -6.19 -2.75
N SER A 74 -2.90 -7.30 -2.27
CA SER A 74 -3.39 -8.66 -2.53
C SER A 74 -4.80 -8.94 -1.96
N ASN A 75 -5.28 -8.13 -1.02
CA ASN A 75 -6.64 -8.21 -0.49
C ASN A 75 -7.73 -7.77 -1.50
N THR A 76 -7.34 -7.18 -2.64
CA THR A 76 -8.26 -6.80 -3.74
C THR A 76 -8.49 -7.93 -4.76
N ALA A 77 -7.74 -9.02 -4.69
CA ALA A 77 -7.77 -10.07 -5.72
C ALA A 77 -9.14 -10.75 -5.89
N LEU A 78 -9.90 -10.94 -4.81
CA LEU A 78 -11.26 -11.50 -4.93
C LEU A 78 -12.21 -10.53 -5.66
N THR A 79 -12.15 -9.25 -5.29
CA THR A 79 -12.94 -8.18 -5.92
C THR A 79 -12.64 -8.08 -7.42
N TYR A 80 -11.36 -8.11 -7.79
CA TYR A 80 -10.97 -8.04 -9.20
C TYR A 80 -11.38 -9.28 -9.98
N LEU A 81 -11.22 -10.48 -9.42
CA LEU A 81 -11.68 -11.70 -10.05
C LEU A 81 -13.20 -11.66 -10.32
N GLN A 82 -13.98 -11.18 -9.35
CA GLN A 82 -15.43 -11.02 -9.52
C GLN A 82 -15.77 -10.02 -10.63
N ARG A 83 -15.11 -8.85 -10.67
CA ARG A 83 -15.31 -7.83 -11.72
C ARG A 83 -14.86 -8.32 -13.11
N LEU A 84 -13.75 -9.05 -13.19
CA LEU A 84 -13.28 -9.71 -14.42
C LEU A 84 -14.33 -10.71 -14.93
N GLN A 85 -14.89 -11.52 -14.03
CA GLN A 85 -15.87 -12.56 -14.38
C GLN A 85 -17.25 -12.03 -14.74
N GLN A 86 -17.61 -10.82 -14.29
CA GLN A 86 -18.79 -10.09 -14.81
C GLN A 86 -18.64 -9.76 -16.30
N THR A 87 -17.43 -9.40 -16.73
CA THR A 87 -17.12 -9.11 -18.15
C THR A 87 -16.97 -10.39 -18.96
N ASN A 88 -16.21 -11.36 -18.43
CA ASN A 88 -16.01 -12.66 -19.06
C ASN A 88 -15.88 -13.77 -18.00
N PRO A 89 -16.90 -14.64 -17.85
CA PRO A 89 -16.92 -15.69 -16.82
C PRO A 89 -15.77 -16.72 -16.90
N LYS A 90 -15.03 -16.77 -18.02
CA LYS A 90 -13.88 -17.69 -18.19
C LYS A 90 -12.57 -17.11 -17.70
N TRP A 91 -12.49 -15.80 -17.46
CA TRP A 91 -11.27 -15.16 -17.01
C TRP A 91 -10.87 -15.62 -15.61
N GLN A 92 -9.55 -15.68 -15.42
CA GLN A 92 -8.90 -16.11 -14.19
C GLN A 92 -7.93 -15.02 -13.75
N GLU A 93 -7.75 -14.92 -12.45
CA GLU A 93 -6.76 -14.05 -11.82
C GLU A 93 -5.85 -14.90 -10.95
N GLY A 94 -4.59 -14.50 -10.84
CA GLY A 94 -3.65 -15.02 -9.87
C GLY A 94 -2.96 -13.88 -9.14
N VAL A 95 -2.57 -14.14 -7.90
CA VAL A 95 -1.76 -13.22 -7.09
C VAL A 95 -0.31 -13.67 -7.14
N VAL A 96 0.59 -12.75 -7.50
CA VAL A 96 2.03 -12.97 -7.53
C VAL A 96 2.65 -12.34 -6.28
N GLY A 97 3.46 -13.11 -5.55
CA GLY A 97 4.20 -12.62 -4.39
C GLY A 97 5.55 -12.00 -4.76
N VAL A 98 6.43 -11.93 -3.77
CA VAL A 98 7.81 -11.43 -3.92
C VAL A 98 8.52 -12.12 -5.10
N LEU A 99 9.15 -11.31 -5.93
CA LEU A 99 9.98 -11.77 -7.05
C LEU A 99 11.44 -11.85 -6.63
N GLN A 100 12.18 -12.79 -7.19
CA GLN A 100 13.62 -12.91 -6.94
C GLN A 100 14.37 -11.80 -7.69
N GLY A 101 15.01 -10.90 -6.95
CA GLY A 101 15.88 -9.88 -7.52
C GLY A 101 17.36 -10.26 -7.47
N PRO A 102 18.26 -9.36 -7.93
CA PRO A 102 19.71 -9.58 -7.94
C PRO A 102 20.34 -9.86 -6.57
N LYS A 103 19.65 -9.50 -5.48
CA LYS A 103 20.06 -9.74 -4.08
C LYS A 103 19.16 -10.74 -3.35
N GLY A 104 18.45 -11.59 -4.10
CA GLY A 104 17.50 -12.56 -3.56
C GLY A 104 16.08 -12.00 -3.43
N TYR A 105 15.23 -12.70 -2.68
CA TYR A 105 13.86 -12.28 -2.41
C TYR A 105 13.82 -11.15 -1.39
N ARG A 106 13.22 -10.02 -1.77
CA ARG A 106 13.05 -8.83 -0.93
C ARG A 106 11.78 -8.12 -1.37
N ILE A 107 10.99 -7.63 -0.42
CA ILE A 107 9.79 -6.84 -0.69
C ILE A 107 9.64 -5.76 0.39
N ALA A 108 9.19 -4.56 0.01
CA ALA A 108 8.96 -3.49 0.97
C ALA A 108 7.83 -3.87 1.94
N SER A 109 8.02 -3.70 3.24
CA SER A 109 6.90 -3.72 4.18
C SER A 109 6.10 -2.42 4.08
N GLY A 110 4.80 -2.52 4.36
CA GLY A 110 3.97 -1.34 4.58
C GLY A 110 4.16 -0.77 5.99
N PRO A 111 3.66 0.45 6.26
CA PRO A 111 3.78 1.11 7.57
C PRO A 111 2.94 0.46 8.68
N GLY A 112 2.10 -0.53 8.35
CA GLY A 112 1.26 -1.25 9.31
C GLY A 112 -0.07 -0.58 9.65
N TYR A 113 -0.40 0.56 9.02
CA TYR A 113 -1.66 1.28 9.20
C TYR A 113 -2.20 1.81 7.86
N ASN A 114 -3.50 2.07 7.79
CA ASN A 114 -4.18 2.66 6.64
C ASN A 114 -4.96 3.91 7.06
N GLY A 115 -4.24 5.03 7.22
CA GLY A 115 -4.81 6.29 7.70
C GLY A 115 -4.96 6.38 9.22
N ILE A 116 -5.62 7.45 9.66
CA ILE A 116 -5.87 7.77 11.07
C ILE A 116 -7.30 8.32 11.22
N LEU A 117 -7.96 7.99 12.34
CA LEU A 117 -9.19 8.64 12.76
C LEU A 117 -8.86 9.68 13.83
N LEU A 118 -9.37 10.90 13.66
CA LEU A 118 -9.13 12.03 14.56
C LEU A 118 -10.45 12.59 15.07
N PHE A 119 -10.51 12.87 16.37
CA PHE A 119 -11.67 13.46 17.03
C PHE A 119 -11.38 14.92 17.38
N PRO A 120 -11.89 15.90 16.61
CA PRO A 120 -11.49 17.28 16.77
C PRO A 120 -12.12 17.89 18.03
N LYS A 121 -11.29 18.58 18.83
CA LYS A 121 -11.75 19.33 20.02
C LYS A 121 -12.76 20.44 19.68
N SER A 122 -12.86 20.85 18.42
CA SER A 122 -13.87 21.80 17.96
C SER A 122 -15.30 21.23 18.00
N SER A 123 -15.45 19.91 17.81
CA SER A 123 -16.77 19.25 17.74
C SER A 123 -17.00 18.25 18.89
N VAL A 124 -15.94 17.64 19.42
CA VAL A 124 -15.99 16.73 20.58
C VAL A 124 -15.52 17.50 21.82
N LYS A 125 -16.46 18.03 22.59
CA LYS A 125 -16.21 18.95 23.71
C LYS A 125 -16.07 18.26 25.05
N THR A 126 -16.71 17.10 25.22
CA THR A 126 -16.75 16.41 26.52
C THR A 126 -16.19 14.99 26.41
N VAL A 127 -15.66 14.50 27.52
CA VAL A 127 -15.23 13.09 27.64
C VAL A 127 -16.40 12.14 27.37
N GLN A 128 -17.62 12.53 27.74
CA GLN A 128 -18.82 11.74 27.47
C GLN A 128 -19.09 11.60 25.96
N GLN A 129 -18.99 12.68 25.19
CA GLN A 129 -19.11 12.63 23.73
C GLN A 129 -18.02 11.75 23.10
N LEU A 130 -16.78 11.89 23.56
CA LEU A 130 -15.69 11.04 23.08
C LEU A 130 -15.96 9.55 23.37
N LYS A 131 -16.40 9.22 24.59
CA LYS A 131 -16.76 7.84 24.96
C LYS A 131 -17.90 7.30 24.10
N GLN A 132 -18.92 8.09 23.78
CA GLN A 132 -20.00 7.66 22.89
C GLN A 132 -19.49 7.30 21.49
N ILE A 133 -18.58 8.11 20.94
CA ILE A 133 -17.96 7.85 19.63
C ILE A 133 -17.12 6.57 19.69
N LEU A 134 -16.29 6.41 20.73
CA LEU A 134 -15.47 5.20 20.91
C LEU A 134 -16.34 3.95 21.07
N SER A 135 -17.45 4.03 21.82
CA SER A 135 -18.40 2.94 21.94
C SER A 135 -19.08 2.57 20.62
N PHE A 136 -19.22 3.51 19.68
CA PHE A 136 -19.67 3.16 18.33
C PHE A 136 -18.64 2.27 17.61
N PHE A 137 -17.35 2.64 17.63
CA PHE A 137 -16.29 1.81 17.02
C PHE A 137 -16.12 0.47 17.72
N GLU A 138 -16.27 0.41 19.05
CA GLU A 138 -16.28 -0.84 19.81
C GLU A 138 -17.40 -1.77 19.33
N LYS A 139 -18.62 -1.25 19.17
CA LYS A 139 -19.76 -2.03 18.65
C LYS A 139 -19.58 -2.51 17.22
N LEU A 140 -18.75 -1.86 16.40
CA LEU A 140 -18.42 -2.37 15.06
C LEU A 140 -17.66 -3.70 15.11
N CYS A 141 -17.00 -4.00 16.24
CA CYS A 141 -16.34 -5.28 16.48
C CYS A 141 -17.30 -6.37 16.97
N ASP A 142 -18.55 -6.05 17.34
CA ASP A 142 -19.53 -7.06 17.72
C ASP A 142 -19.81 -8.00 16.53
N LYS A 143 -19.98 -9.30 16.78
CA LYS A 143 -20.11 -10.32 15.74
C LYS A 143 -21.11 -9.99 14.61
N PRO A 144 -22.30 -9.42 14.86
CA PRO A 144 -23.21 -9.02 13.79
C PRO A 144 -22.65 -7.89 12.91
N MET A 145 -21.99 -6.90 13.51
CA MET A 145 -21.37 -5.79 12.76
C MET A 145 -20.10 -6.24 12.06
N ALA A 146 -19.29 -7.09 12.69
CA ALA A 146 -18.15 -7.72 12.06
C ALA A 146 -18.57 -8.57 10.85
N ASN A 147 -19.65 -9.34 10.95
CA ASN A 147 -20.24 -10.06 9.80
C ASN A 147 -20.66 -9.09 8.68
N LEU A 148 -21.35 -7.99 9.02
CA LEU A 148 -21.76 -6.97 8.07
C LEU A 148 -20.56 -6.37 7.35
N LEU A 149 -19.57 -5.91 8.10
CA LEU A 149 -18.37 -5.27 7.55
C LEU A 149 -17.47 -6.26 6.82
N ALA A 150 -17.46 -7.55 7.18
CA ALA A 150 -16.65 -8.57 6.53
C ALA A 150 -17.27 -9.11 5.22
N TYR A 151 -18.59 -9.30 5.22
CA TYR A 151 -19.29 -10.12 4.22
C TYR A 151 -20.55 -9.47 3.63
N GLY A 152 -21.04 -8.38 4.22
CA GLY A 152 -22.22 -7.65 3.78
C GLY A 152 -23.51 -8.11 4.45
N ILE A 153 -24.62 -8.00 3.73
CA ILE A 153 -25.97 -8.37 4.19
C ILE A 153 -26.22 -9.87 3.95
N GLN A 154 -26.61 -10.61 5.00
CA GLN A 154 -26.98 -12.04 4.88
C GLN A 154 -28.20 -12.22 3.96
N GLY A 155 -28.18 -13.26 3.12
CA GLY A 155 -29.19 -13.54 2.10
C GLY A 155 -28.93 -12.83 0.78
N LYS A 156 -28.27 -11.66 0.81
CA LYS A 156 -27.87 -10.92 -0.39
C LYS A 156 -26.41 -11.21 -0.78
N HIS A 157 -25.48 -10.89 0.11
CA HIS A 157 -24.05 -10.97 -0.14
C HIS A 157 -23.44 -12.30 0.29
N TYR A 158 -24.03 -12.95 1.29
CA TYR A 158 -23.57 -14.25 1.78
C TYR A 158 -24.71 -15.06 2.39
N THR A 159 -24.47 -16.36 2.53
CA THR A 159 -25.31 -17.27 3.32
C THR A 159 -24.45 -17.99 4.35
N ILE A 160 -25.08 -18.57 5.37
CA ILE A 160 -24.39 -19.41 6.35
C ILE A 160 -24.83 -20.86 6.11
N LYS A 161 -23.85 -21.76 5.94
CA LYS A 161 -24.08 -23.21 5.89
C LYS A 161 -23.14 -23.89 6.87
N ASN A 162 -23.69 -24.74 7.75
CA ASN A 162 -22.92 -25.46 8.78
C ASN A 162 -22.04 -24.53 9.64
N GLY A 163 -22.57 -23.35 10.00
CA GLY A 163 -21.85 -22.37 10.81
C GLY A 163 -20.74 -21.60 10.08
N VAL A 164 -20.57 -21.80 8.77
CA VAL A 164 -19.55 -21.16 7.95
C VAL A 164 -20.22 -20.23 6.93
N VAL A 165 -19.64 -19.04 6.75
CA VAL A 165 -20.06 -18.08 5.73
C VAL A 165 -19.65 -18.56 4.35
N ILE A 166 -20.60 -18.51 3.41
CA ILE A 166 -20.39 -18.74 1.98
C ILE A 166 -20.82 -17.47 1.26
N ARG A 167 -19.87 -16.78 0.62
CA ARG A 167 -20.14 -15.59 -0.19
C ARG A 167 -20.98 -15.97 -1.41
N ASN A 168 -21.99 -15.16 -1.70
CA ASN A 168 -22.76 -15.29 -2.93
C ASN A 168 -21.93 -14.71 -4.08
N PRO A 169 -21.82 -15.41 -5.23
CA PRO A 169 -21.10 -14.89 -6.38
C PRO A 169 -21.82 -13.66 -6.95
N ASN A 170 -21.05 -12.72 -7.50
CA ASN A 170 -21.54 -11.50 -8.17
C ASN A 170 -22.44 -10.60 -7.31
N ALA A 171 -22.39 -10.71 -5.99
CA ALA A 171 -23.04 -9.75 -5.11
C ALA A 171 -22.19 -8.47 -5.01
N ASP A 172 -22.82 -7.31 -5.09
CA ASP A 172 -22.16 -6.00 -5.13
C ASP A 172 -21.70 -5.52 -3.74
N TYR A 173 -20.98 -6.38 -3.04
CA TYR A 173 -20.54 -6.12 -1.66
C TYR A 173 -19.64 -4.89 -1.55
N ASP A 174 -18.76 -4.68 -2.51
CA ASP A 174 -17.77 -3.60 -2.42
C ASP A 174 -18.44 -2.23 -2.51
N ASP A 175 -19.37 -2.04 -3.45
CA ASP A 175 -20.03 -0.75 -3.63
C ASP A 175 -21.13 -0.53 -2.59
N GLU A 176 -21.81 -1.59 -2.13
CA GLU A 176 -22.86 -1.49 -1.11
C GLU A 176 -22.36 -1.44 0.32
N VAL A 177 -21.20 -2.05 0.62
CA VAL A 177 -20.70 -2.21 2.00
C VAL A 177 -19.21 -1.89 2.17
N GLY A 178 -18.36 -2.42 1.28
CA GLY A 178 -16.91 -2.30 1.37
C GLY A 178 -16.43 -0.84 1.42
N PHE A 179 -16.62 -0.11 0.32
CA PHE A 179 -16.25 1.30 0.18
C PHE A 179 -16.98 2.25 1.12
N PRO A 180 -18.32 2.20 1.27
CA PRO A 180 -19.02 3.18 2.11
C PRO A 180 -18.83 2.97 3.61
N TYR A 181 -18.57 1.73 4.07
CA TYR A 181 -18.58 1.42 5.51
C TYR A 181 -17.35 0.67 6.00
N ARG A 182 -16.95 -0.45 5.38
CA ARG A 182 -15.80 -1.24 5.87
C ARG A 182 -14.53 -0.42 5.90
N TRP A 183 -14.12 0.11 4.74
CA TRP A 183 -12.83 0.80 4.61
C TRP A 183 -12.72 2.08 5.45
N PRO A 184 -13.75 2.94 5.57
CA PRO A 184 -13.66 4.14 6.40
C PRO A 184 -13.89 3.91 7.90
N LEU A 185 -14.58 2.84 8.32
CA LEU A 185 -14.99 2.67 9.73
C LEU A 185 -14.25 1.56 10.48
N CYS A 186 -13.70 0.55 9.80
CA CYS A 186 -12.99 -0.54 10.48
C CYS A 186 -11.67 -0.07 11.10
N VAL A 187 -11.53 -0.26 12.42
CA VAL A 187 -10.29 -0.02 13.18
C VAL A 187 -9.47 -1.29 13.41
N VAL A 188 -10.08 -2.46 13.20
CA VAL A 188 -9.48 -3.80 13.24
C VAL A 188 -10.05 -4.60 12.08
N ASP A 189 -9.33 -5.61 11.59
CA ASP A 189 -9.87 -6.53 10.58
C ASP A 189 -11.14 -7.20 11.13
N PRO A 190 -12.32 -6.99 10.51
CA PRO A 190 -13.58 -7.54 11.01
C PRO A 190 -13.59 -9.07 11.01
N THR A 191 -12.74 -9.73 10.21
CA THR A 191 -12.66 -11.20 10.18
C THR A 191 -12.19 -11.83 11.50
N HIS A 192 -11.54 -11.05 12.39
CA HIS A 192 -11.21 -11.52 13.74
C HIS A 192 -12.43 -11.81 14.61
N PHE A 193 -13.53 -11.08 14.41
CA PHE A 193 -14.75 -11.19 15.21
C PHE A 193 -15.93 -11.77 14.43
N ALA A 194 -15.83 -11.79 13.10
CA ALA A 194 -16.85 -12.32 12.23
C ALA A 194 -16.94 -13.85 12.32
N THR A 195 -18.03 -14.38 11.76
CA THR A 195 -18.23 -15.81 11.55
C THR A 195 -17.19 -16.30 10.54
N PRO A 196 -16.53 -17.45 10.78
CA PRO A 196 -15.54 -17.96 9.83
C PRO A 196 -16.17 -18.14 8.43
N ALA A 197 -15.44 -17.70 7.40
CA ALA A 197 -15.86 -17.88 6.01
C ALA A 197 -15.10 -19.02 5.34
N LYS A 198 -15.76 -19.68 4.40
CA LYS A 198 -15.09 -20.60 3.48
C LYS A 198 -14.26 -19.77 2.51
N LEU A 199 -12.94 -19.87 2.61
CA LEU A 199 -12.02 -19.20 1.70
C LEU A 199 -12.18 -19.75 0.28
N THR A 200 -12.28 -18.84 -0.68
CA THR A 200 -12.15 -19.12 -2.11
C THR A 200 -10.70 -19.49 -2.45
N PRO A 201 -10.44 -20.14 -3.60
CA PRO A 201 -9.08 -20.44 -4.04
C PRO A 201 -8.16 -19.20 -4.11
N ILE A 202 -8.68 -18.08 -4.59
CA ILE A 202 -7.90 -16.82 -4.70
C ILE A 202 -7.59 -16.24 -3.32
N GLU A 203 -8.50 -16.32 -2.34
CA GLU A 203 -8.21 -15.90 -0.96
C GLU A 203 -7.14 -16.79 -0.29
N GLN A 204 -7.17 -18.11 -0.55
CA GLN A 204 -6.13 -19.02 -0.08
C GLN A 204 -4.77 -18.68 -0.68
N GLN A 205 -4.73 -18.38 -1.98
CA GLN A 205 -3.52 -17.92 -2.68
C GLN A 205 -3.01 -16.60 -2.10
N THR A 206 -3.89 -15.62 -1.85
CA THR A 206 -3.55 -14.36 -1.19
C THR A 206 -2.90 -14.61 0.18
N ASN A 207 -3.46 -15.49 1.00
CA ASN A 207 -2.88 -15.82 2.31
C ASN A 207 -1.48 -16.46 2.19
N GLN A 208 -1.28 -17.34 1.21
CA GLN A 208 0.04 -17.93 0.94
C GLN A 208 1.05 -16.87 0.48
N VAL A 209 0.65 -15.96 -0.41
CA VAL A 209 1.48 -14.85 -0.88
C VAL A 209 1.85 -13.91 0.27
N VAL A 210 0.90 -13.55 1.13
CA VAL A 210 1.18 -12.72 2.32
C VAL A 210 2.17 -13.42 3.24
N ALA A 211 1.96 -14.71 3.53
CA ALA A 211 2.88 -15.49 4.36
C ALA A 211 4.29 -15.61 3.74
N LEU A 212 4.38 -15.70 2.41
CA LEU A 212 5.66 -15.70 1.68
C LEU A 212 6.34 -14.33 1.78
N ASN A 213 5.61 -13.25 1.48
CA ASN A 213 6.13 -11.88 1.50
C ASN A 213 6.65 -11.50 2.90
N ASN A 214 5.96 -11.90 3.97
CA ASN A 214 6.37 -11.64 5.34
C ASN A 214 7.76 -12.20 5.69
N LYS A 215 8.21 -13.28 5.03
CA LYS A 215 9.56 -13.84 5.23
C LYS A 215 10.68 -12.96 4.67
N TYR A 216 10.35 -12.08 3.74
CA TYR A 216 11.30 -11.27 2.96
C TYR A 216 11.05 -9.76 3.08
N ALA A 217 10.22 -9.37 4.05
CA ALA A 217 9.81 -7.99 4.26
C ALA A 217 11.00 -7.13 4.74
N VAL A 218 11.26 -6.04 4.03
CA VAL A 218 12.27 -5.04 4.38
C VAL A 218 11.57 -3.86 5.05
N GLN A 219 11.87 -3.64 6.33
CA GLN A 219 11.28 -2.57 7.14
C GLN A 219 11.90 -1.21 6.82
N ASP A 220 11.08 -0.17 6.86
CA ASP A 220 11.53 1.21 6.88
C ASP A 220 11.90 1.59 8.34
N PRO A 221 13.18 1.91 8.64
CA PRO A 221 13.62 2.22 9.99
C PRO A 221 13.10 3.57 10.51
N THR A 222 12.45 4.38 9.67
CA THR A 222 11.95 5.72 10.05
C THR A 222 10.50 5.71 10.54
N LEU A 223 9.78 4.58 10.46
CA LEU A 223 8.34 4.52 10.78
C LEU A 223 8.00 4.96 12.21
N THR A 224 8.92 4.79 13.17
CA THR A 224 8.75 5.21 14.57
C THR A 224 9.47 6.50 14.91
N LEU A 225 10.03 7.19 13.91
CA LEU A 225 10.85 8.38 14.07
C LEU A 225 10.11 9.61 13.54
N VAL A 226 10.44 10.76 14.13
CA VAL A 226 9.83 12.04 13.77
C VAL A 226 10.90 12.98 13.24
N SER A 227 10.65 13.57 12.07
CA SER A 227 11.44 14.66 11.49
C SER A 227 10.53 15.89 11.33
N PRO A 228 10.76 16.99 12.09
CA PRO A 228 10.05 18.25 11.89
C PRO A 228 10.17 18.80 10.46
N THR A 229 11.34 18.62 9.83
CA THR A 229 11.54 19.03 8.44
C THR A 229 10.69 18.20 7.48
N TYR A 230 10.58 16.88 7.68
CA TYR A 230 9.71 16.04 6.86
C TYR A 230 8.22 16.38 7.06
N GLN A 231 7.80 16.69 8.29
CA GLN A 231 6.41 17.08 8.56
C GLN A 231 6.00 18.38 7.84
N THR A 232 6.93 19.33 7.70
CA THR A 232 6.65 20.65 7.13
C THR A 232 6.93 20.73 5.63
N LYS A 233 7.97 20.04 5.13
CA LYS A 233 8.45 20.13 3.75
C LYS A 233 8.41 18.80 2.99
N GLY A 234 8.04 17.69 3.63
CA GLY A 234 8.11 16.35 3.05
C GLY A 234 7.34 16.21 1.74
N ALA A 235 6.14 16.79 1.64
CA ALA A 235 5.35 16.77 0.39
C ALA A 235 6.09 17.46 -0.78
N GLN A 236 6.64 18.65 -0.56
CA GLN A 236 7.42 19.38 -1.56
C GLN A 236 8.67 18.59 -1.97
N LEU A 237 9.40 18.05 -0.99
CA LEU A 237 10.60 17.28 -1.22
C LEU A 237 10.33 15.98 -1.99
N ASN A 238 9.27 15.26 -1.64
CA ASN A 238 8.84 14.05 -2.36
C ASN A 238 8.44 14.36 -3.81
N GLN A 239 7.87 15.55 -4.07
CA GLN A 239 7.55 15.98 -5.43
C GLN A 239 8.80 16.15 -6.29
N ILE A 240 9.89 16.69 -5.75
CA ILE A 240 11.16 16.84 -6.49
C ILE A 240 11.65 15.48 -7.00
N ILE A 241 11.61 14.46 -6.14
CA ILE A 241 12.00 13.09 -6.50
C ILE A 241 11.03 12.52 -7.55
N THR A 242 9.72 12.61 -7.29
CA THR A 242 8.68 12.04 -8.17
C THR A 242 8.72 12.64 -9.58
N ASP A 243 8.89 13.95 -9.69
CA ASP A 243 9.01 14.64 -10.96
C ASP A 243 10.27 14.24 -11.72
N ALA A 244 11.41 14.16 -11.02
CA ALA A 244 12.67 13.75 -11.62
C ALA A 244 12.60 12.32 -12.14
N ASP A 245 12.08 11.39 -11.33
CA ASP A 245 11.88 9.98 -11.72
C ASP A 245 10.99 9.87 -12.95
N THR A 246 9.84 10.55 -12.94
CA THR A 246 8.88 10.54 -14.04
C THR A 246 9.52 11.08 -15.33
N GLN A 247 10.19 12.24 -15.25
CA GLN A 247 10.87 12.83 -16.40
C GLN A 247 11.97 11.93 -16.93
N TYR A 248 12.72 11.25 -16.04
CA TYR A 248 13.78 10.35 -16.45
C TYR A 248 13.23 9.08 -17.11
N ILE A 249 12.18 8.46 -16.55
CA ILE A 249 11.50 7.29 -17.13
C ILE A 249 10.96 7.61 -18.52
N MET A 250 10.34 8.79 -18.69
CA MET A 250 9.83 9.26 -19.98
C MET A 250 10.93 9.70 -20.96
N GLY A 251 12.20 9.64 -20.56
CA GLY A 251 13.33 10.06 -21.38
C GLY A 251 13.46 11.58 -21.59
N LYS A 252 12.73 12.40 -20.83
CA LYS A 252 12.76 13.87 -20.90
C LYS A 252 14.03 14.47 -20.29
N ILE A 253 14.68 13.75 -19.38
CA ILE A 253 15.96 14.16 -18.79
C ILE A 253 16.99 13.01 -18.81
N THR A 254 18.26 13.39 -18.82
CA THR A 254 19.39 12.48 -18.66
C THR A 254 19.57 12.05 -17.21
N ILE A 255 20.35 10.99 -16.98
CA ILE A 255 20.70 10.57 -15.61
C ILE A 255 21.49 11.65 -14.87
N GLY A 256 22.31 12.45 -15.57
CA GLY A 256 23.04 13.57 -14.98
C GLY A 256 22.10 14.67 -14.46
N GLN A 257 21.10 15.04 -15.26
CA GLN A 257 20.06 16.00 -14.86
C GLN A 257 19.19 15.43 -13.72
N TRP A 258 18.87 14.14 -13.73
CA TRP A 258 18.19 13.48 -12.61
C TRP A 258 19.03 13.60 -11.32
N ARG A 259 20.33 13.29 -11.36
CA ARG A 259 21.24 13.43 -10.21
C ARG A 259 21.29 14.87 -9.68
N GLN A 260 21.24 15.87 -10.56
CA GLN A 260 21.15 17.28 -10.14
C GLN A 260 19.86 17.58 -9.37
N LYS A 261 18.72 16.99 -9.76
CA LYS A 261 17.46 17.11 -9.02
C LYS A 261 17.53 16.43 -7.64
N ILE A 262 18.23 15.30 -7.53
CA ILE A 262 18.42 14.64 -6.24
C ILE A 262 19.34 15.45 -5.32
N ALA A 263 20.42 16.04 -5.86
CA ALA A 263 21.25 16.98 -5.10
C ALA A 263 20.47 18.23 -4.64
N GLN A 264 19.53 18.70 -5.47
CA GLN A 264 18.60 19.77 -5.08
C GLN A 264 17.70 19.32 -3.92
N TRP A 265 17.18 18.09 -3.94
CA TRP A 265 16.40 17.53 -2.84
C TRP A 265 17.20 17.45 -1.54
N GLU A 266 18.45 16.96 -1.59
CA GLU A 266 19.37 16.91 -0.43
C GLU A 266 19.52 18.31 0.19
N ALA A 267 19.84 19.31 -0.63
CA ALA A 267 20.06 20.69 -0.19
C ALA A 267 18.79 21.39 0.33
N GLN A 268 17.61 21.04 -0.17
CA GLN A 268 16.35 21.69 0.23
C GLN A 268 15.75 21.14 1.53
N GLY A 269 16.26 20.00 2.01
CA GLY A 269 15.84 19.44 3.29
C GLY A 269 16.13 17.95 3.48
N GLY A 270 16.54 17.22 2.44
CA GLY A 270 16.88 15.80 2.56
C GLY A 270 17.96 15.52 3.61
N ASP A 271 19.05 16.30 3.62
CA ASP A 271 20.14 16.17 4.59
C ASP A 271 19.69 16.46 6.02
N GLN A 272 18.80 17.44 6.18
CA GLN A 272 18.28 17.82 7.48
C GLN A 272 17.36 16.73 8.02
N ILE A 273 16.53 16.12 7.17
CA ILE A 273 15.68 14.98 7.53
C ILE A 273 16.54 13.79 7.99
N ALA A 274 17.63 13.48 7.28
CA ALA A 274 18.56 12.41 7.67
C ALA A 274 19.10 12.64 9.09
N LYS A 275 19.60 13.85 9.37
CA LYS A 275 20.12 14.23 10.70
C LYS A 275 19.05 14.15 11.80
N GLU A 276 17.83 14.57 11.51
CA GLU A 276 16.71 14.51 12.47
C GLU A 276 16.35 13.06 12.80
N TYR A 277 16.31 12.17 11.81
CA TYR A 277 16.12 10.74 12.04
C TYR A 277 17.28 10.11 12.82
N GLU A 278 18.53 10.45 12.53
CA GLU A 278 19.68 10.00 13.32
C GLU A 278 19.56 10.40 14.79
N GLN A 279 19.16 11.65 15.07
CA GLN A 279 18.96 12.14 16.43
C GLN A 279 17.81 11.41 17.13
N ALA A 280 16.66 11.28 16.46
CA ALA A 280 15.50 10.57 16.99
C ALA A 280 15.81 9.09 17.28
N TRP A 281 16.52 8.43 16.36
CA TRP A 281 16.94 7.04 16.52
C TRP A 281 17.90 6.86 17.69
N LYS A 282 18.93 7.71 17.80
CA LYS A 282 19.87 7.72 18.94
C LYS A 282 19.15 7.94 20.27
N ALA A 283 18.15 8.82 20.32
CA ALA A 283 17.36 9.05 21.52
C ALA A 283 16.56 7.80 21.96
N GLN A 284 16.02 7.03 21.02
CA GLN A 284 15.30 5.78 21.31
C GLN A 284 16.22 4.62 21.76
N HIS A 285 17.49 4.64 21.36
CA HIS A 285 18.45 3.54 21.58
C HIS A 285 19.51 3.83 22.65
N LYS A 286 19.46 4.99 23.31
CA LYS A 286 20.20 5.22 24.55
C LYS A 286 19.47 4.50 25.71
N LYS A 287 19.79 3.22 25.90
CA LYS A 287 19.54 2.46 27.14
C LYS A 287 20.84 1.85 27.61
#